data_AF-A0ABD7LGT9-F1
#
_entry.id   AF-A0ABD7LGT9-F1
#
_cell.length_a   1.000
_cell.length_b   1.000
_cell.length_c   1.000
_cell.angle_alpha   90.00
_cell.angle_beta   90.00
_cell.angle_gamma   90.00
#
_symmetry.space_group_name_H-M   'P 1'
#
loop_
_entity.id
_entity.type
_entity.pdbx_description
1 polymer ?
#
loop_
_entity_poly.entity_id
_entity_poly.type
_entity_poly.pdbx_seq_one_letter_code
_entity_poly.pdbx_strand_id
1 'polypeptide(L)'
;MGPAMTKLFLLMWLADVAKSVGVIGTVCLLAFFIGLMFGKLAEVVEGREMNAWKFCRWLLIPIAVAALFPNQRTIYALVIADAGEQVADTQLGQKAMRALDAILDQINKTAKE
;
A
#
# COMPACT_ATOMS: atom_id res chain seq x y z
N MET A 1 20.58 -7.99 7.95
CA MET A 1 19.65 -6.89 7.63
C MET A 1 20.03 -5.67 8.44
N GLY A 2 20.54 -4.62 7.78
CA GLY A 2 20.91 -3.38 8.47
C GLY A 2 19.68 -2.61 8.98
N PRO A 3 19.86 -1.69 9.94
CA PRO A 3 18.76 -0.90 10.53
C PRO A 3 18.04 0.02 9.51
N ALA A 4 18.67 0.35 8.38
CA ALA A 4 18.03 1.09 7.28
C ALA A 4 17.00 0.24 6.52
N MET A 5 17.31 -1.04 6.29
CA MET A 5 16.46 -2.01 5.61
C MET A 5 15.16 -2.29 6.40
N THR A 6 15.25 -2.36 7.73
CA THR A 6 14.06 -2.52 8.60
C THR A 6 13.13 -1.31 8.53
N LYS A 7 13.68 -0.09 8.44
CA LYS A 7 12.89 1.14 8.29
C LYS A 7 12.24 1.24 6.91
N LEU A 8 12.95 0.82 5.87
CA LEU A 8 12.46 0.84 4.49
C LEU A 8 11.34 -0.20 4.29
N PHE A 9 11.49 -1.39 4.87
CA PHE A 9 10.44 -2.41 4.95
C PHE A 9 9.18 -1.87 5.63
N LEU A 10 9.35 -1.23 6.79
CA LEU A 10 8.22 -0.73 7.57
C LEU A 10 7.50 0.43 6.85
N LEU A 11 8.24 1.32 6.19
CA LEU A 11 7.66 2.40 5.37
C LEU A 11 6.93 1.87 4.13
N MET A 12 7.51 0.90 3.41
CA MET A 12 6.86 0.28 2.25
C MET A 12 5.62 -0.51 2.65
N TRP A 13 5.68 -1.24 3.76
CA TRP A 13 4.54 -1.97 4.31
C TRP A 13 3.43 -1.01 4.71
N LEU A 14 3.74 0.07 5.45
CA LEU A 14 2.75 1.10 5.81
C LEU A 14 2.14 1.79 4.59
N ALA A 15 2.93 2.08 3.56
CA ALA A 15 2.45 2.68 2.33
C ALA A 15 1.49 1.76 1.56
N ASP A 16 1.79 0.47 1.52
CA ASP A 16 0.95 -0.54 0.87
C ASP A 16 -0.34 -0.80 1.66
N VAL A 17 -0.25 -0.86 2.99
CA VAL A 17 -1.42 -0.93 3.88
C VAL A 17 -2.29 0.32 3.73
N ALA A 18 -1.71 1.53 3.71
CA ALA A 18 -2.47 2.77 3.54
C ALA A 18 -3.22 2.82 2.20
N LYS A 19 -2.59 2.35 1.13
CA LYS A 19 -3.20 2.31 -0.21
C LYS A 19 -4.26 1.23 -0.34
N SER A 20 -4.01 0.04 0.20
CA SER A 20 -4.95 -1.09 0.24
C SER A 20 -6.19 -0.76 1.07
N VAL A 21 -6.00 -0.16 2.25
CA VAL A 21 -7.08 0.31 3.12
C VAL A 21 -7.88 1.44 2.47
N GLY A 22 -7.25 2.31 1.66
CA GLY A 22 -7.97 3.34 0.91
C GLY A 22 -8.95 2.77 -0.12
N VAL A 23 -8.50 1.81 -0.95
CA VAL A 23 -9.35 1.20 -1.99
C VAL A 23 -10.40 0.27 -1.39
N ILE A 24 -10.01 -0.56 -0.42
CA ILE A 24 -10.94 -1.52 0.22
C ILE A 24 -11.91 -0.78 1.13
N GLY A 25 -11.46 0.27 1.83
CA GLY A 25 -12.29 1.12 2.67
C GLY A 25 -13.37 1.85 1.87
N THR A 26 -13.03 2.37 0.69
CA THR A 26 -14.00 3.03 -0.21
C THR A 26 -15.03 2.04 -0.78
N VAL A 27 -14.60 0.83 -1.18
CA VAL A 27 -15.51 -0.24 -1.60
C VAL A 27 -16.43 -0.69 -0.46
N CYS A 28 -15.91 -0.82 0.76
CA CYS A 28 -16.70 -1.20 1.93
C CYS A 28 -17.71 -0.12 2.34
N LEU A 29 -17.35 1.16 2.25
CA LEU A 29 -18.27 2.27 2.49
C LEU A 29 -19.42 2.27 1.47
N LEU A 30 -19.13 2.07 0.18
CA LEU A 30 -20.17 1.94 -0.85
C LEU A 30 -21.11 0.77 -0.57
N ALA A 31 -20.57 -0.41 -0.25
CA ALA A 31 -21.35 -1.58 0.10
C ALA A 31 -22.23 -1.34 1.35
N PHE A 32 -21.72 -0.60 2.34
CA PHE A 32 -22.48 -0.21 3.53
C PHE A 32 -23.67 0.70 3.18
N PHE A 33 -23.48 1.72 2.35
CA PHE A 33 -24.57 2.61 1.92
C PHE A 33 -25.62 1.88 1.09
N ILE A 34 -25.20 1.01 0.16
CA ILE A 34 -26.11 0.19 -0.64
C ILE A 34 -26.90 -0.77 0.27
N GLY A 35 -26.23 -1.43 1.22
CA GLY A 35 -26.87 -2.31 2.19
C GLY A 35 -27.89 -1.61 3.09
N LEU A 36 -27.62 -0.37 3.52
CA LEU A 36 -28.58 0.45 4.26
C LEU A 36 -29.80 0.84 3.42
N MET A 37 -29.59 1.22 2.15
CA MET A 37 -30.68 1.56 1.23
C MET A 37 -31.60 0.37 0.99
N PHE A 38 -31.03 -0.81 0.69
CA PHE A 38 -31.80 -2.04 0.52
C PHE A 38 -32.46 -2.51 1.83
N GLY A 39 -31.78 -2.34 2.98
CA GLY A 39 -32.35 -2.67 4.28
C GLY A 39 -33.58 -1.83 4.62
N LYS A 40 -33.55 -0.52 4.34
CA LYS A 40 -34.71 0.36 4.50
C LYS A 40 -35.84 0.05 3.51
N LEU A 41 -35.51 -0.34 2.28
CA LEU A 41 -36.48 -0.82 1.30
C LEU A 41 -37.15 -2.12 1.75
N ALA A 42 -36.38 -3.08 2.27
CA ALA A 42 -36.88 -4.34 2.80
C ALA A 42 -37.72 -4.15 4.08
N GLU A 43 -37.39 -3.17 4.91
CA GLU A 43 -38.18 -2.81 6.09
C GLU A 43 -39.55 -2.25 5.67
N VAL A 44 -39.61 -1.40 4.65
CA VAL A 44 -40.86 -0.84 4.11
C VAL A 44 -41.71 -1.90 3.40
N VAL A 45 -41.09 -2.86 2.71
CA VAL A 45 -41.80 -3.85 1.88
C VAL A 45 -42.17 -5.12 2.66
N GLU A 46 -41.28 -5.64 3.52
CA GLU A 46 -41.44 -6.92 4.22
C GLU A 46 -41.54 -6.79 5.75
N GLY A 47 -41.38 -5.59 6.32
CA GLY A 47 -41.37 -5.39 7.77
C GLY A 47 -40.20 -6.07 8.49
N ARG A 48 -39.16 -6.50 7.76
CA ARG A 48 -37.97 -7.12 8.35
C ARG A 48 -36.94 -6.08 8.74
N GLU A 49 -36.67 -5.95 10.03
CA GLU A 49 -35.54 -5.15 10.51
C GLU A 49 -34.22 -5.84 10.19
N MET A 50 -33.44 -5.23 9.29
CA MET A 50 -32.05 -5.61 9.09
C MET A 50 -31.19 -5.06 10.22
N ASN A 51 -30.55 -5.97 10.96
CA ASN A 51 -29.58 -5.63 12.00
C ASN A 51 -28.28 -5.09 11.37
N ALA A 52 -28.17 -3.76 11.24
CA ALA A 52 -27.02 -3.06 10.63
C ALA A 52 -25.67 -3.47 11.24
N TRP A 53 -25.65 -3.81 12.54
CA TRP A 53 -24.45 -4.26 13.24
C TRP A 53 -23.87 -5.58 12.69
N LYS A 54 -24.73 -6.53 12.27
CA LYS A 54 -24.28 -7.79 11.66
C LYS A 54 -23.64 -7.56 10.29
N PHE A 55 -24.16 -6.60 9.54
CA PHE A 55 -23.63 -6.22 8.22
C PHE A 55 -22.29 -5.47 8.34
N CYS A 56 -22.18 -4.54 9.29
CA CYS A 56 -20.91 -3.87 9.63
C CYS A 56 -19.82 -4.86 10.03
N ARG A 57 -20.15 -5.89 10.83
CA ARG A 57 -19.16 -6.89 11.27
C ARG A 57 -18.59 -7.69 10.10
N TRP A 58 -19.42 -7.98 9.09
CA TRP A 58 -18.97 -8.69 7.88
C TRP A 58 -18.07 -7.85 6.98
N LEU A 59 -18.26 -6.53 6.95
CA LEU A 59 -17.42 -5.60 6.18
C LEU A 59 -16.05 -5.33 6.82
N LEU A 60 -15.93 -5.46 8.15
CA LEU A 60 -14.65 -5.24 8.86
C LEU A 60 -13.64 -6.37 8.66
N ILE A 61 -14.10 -7.60 8.42
CA ILE A 61 -13.25 -8.78 8.25
C ILE A 61 -12.32 -8.65 7.03
N PRO A 62 -12.80 -8.34 5.80
CA PRO A 62 -11.92 -8.20 4.65
C PRO A 62 -10.94 -7.03 4.77
N ILE A 63 -11.30 -5.95 5.48
CA ILE A 63 -10.38 -4.83 5.77
C ILE A 63 -9.22 -5.29 6.66
N ALA A 64 -9.52 -6.05 7.73
CA ALA A 64 -8.50 -6.57 8.64
C ALA A 64 -7.56 -7.57 7.94
N VAL A 65 -8.11 -8.45 7.09
CA VAL A 65 -7.31 -9.41 6.32
C VAL A 65 -6.41 -8.68 5.32
N ALA A 66 -6.93 -7.68 4.61
CA ALA A 66 -6.14 -6.94 3.63
C ALA A 66 -5.04 -6.06 4.22
N ALA A 67 -5.15 -5.67 5.49
CA ALA A 67 -4.08 -4.96 6.21
C ALA A 67 -2.94 -5.89 6.64
N LEU A 68 -3.19 -7.20 6.77
CA LEU A 68 -2.20 -8.17 7.25
C LEU A 68 -1.32 -8.74 6.12
N PHE A 69 -1.78 -8.73 4.88
CA PHE A 69 -1.06 -9.34 3.76
C PHE A 69 -0.45 -8.27 2.83
N PRO A 70 0.89 -8.13 2.80
CA PRO A 70 1.56 -7.24 1.85
C PRO A 70 1.32 -7.69 0.41
N ASN A 71 1.17 -6.72 -0.47
CA ASN A 71 0.92 -6.96 -1.89
C ASN A 71 2.18 -7.50 -2.58
N GLN A 72 2.00 -8.32 -3.63
CA GLN A 72 3.11 -8.93 -4.37
C GLN A 72 4.10 -7.87 -4.88
N ARG A 73 3.61 -6.69 -5.28
CA ARG A 73 4.45 -5.57 -5.74
C ARG A 73 5.44 -5.08 -4.68
N THR A 74 5.03 -5.10 -3.41
CA THR A 74 5.87 -4.70 -2.27
C THR A 74 6.99 -5.72 -2.04
N ILE A 75 6.67 -7.01 -2.20
CA ILE A 75 7.67 -8.09 -2.16
C ILE A 75 8.68 -7.93 -3.31
N TYR A 76 8.21 -7.70 -4.53
CA TYR A 76 9.11 -7.48 -5.69
C TYR A 76 10.01 -6.26 -5.51
N ALA A 77 9.48 -5.14 -5.00
CA ALA A 77 10.26 -3.94 -4.77
C ALA A 77 11.34 -4.15 -3.69
N LEU A 78 11.04 -4.96 -2.68
CA LEU A 78 12.00 -5.35 -1.65
C LEU A 78 13.14 -6.20 -2.23
N VAL A 79 12.81 -7.19 -3.07
CA VAL A 79 13.81 -8.05 -3.73
C VAL A 79 14.70 -7.25 -4.67
N ILE A 80 14.12 -6.30 -5.41
CA ILE A 80 14.89 -5.40 -6.29
C ILE A 80 15.79 -4.46 -5.48
N ALA A 81 15.32 -3.96 -4.33
CA ALA A 81 16.13 -3.13 -3.45
C ALA A 81 17.30 -3.92 -2.84
N ASP A 82 17.07 -5.15 -2.38
CA ASP A 82 18.11 -6.03 -1.82
C ASP A 82 19.15 -6.44 -2.89
N ALA A 83 18.68 -6.80 -4.09
CA ALA A 83 19.57 -7.06 -5.23
C ALA A 83 20.34 -5.80 -5.64
N GLY A 84 19.69 -4.63 -5.62
CA GLY A 84 20.31 -3.34 -5.92
C GLY A 84 21.38 -2.94 -4.91
N GLU A 85 21.16 -3.17 -3.63
CA GLU A 85 22.13 -2.93 -2.56
C GLU A 85 23.35 -3.85 -2.71
N GLN A 86 23.12 -5.14 -2.98
CA GLN A 86 24.22 -6.08 -3.26
C GLN A 86 25.02 -5.69 -4.51
N VAL A 87 24.36 -5.24 -5.58
CA VAL A 87 25.03 -4.80 -6.80
C VAL A 87 25.78 -3.48 -6.57
N ALA A 88 25.22 -2.55 -5.79
CA ALA A 88 25.87 -1.29 -5.42
C ALA A 88 27.16 -1.51 -4.60
N ASP A 89 27.20 -2.53 -3.76
CA ASP A 89 28.38 -2.90 -2.96
C ASP A 89 29.50 -3.57 -3.78
N THR A 90 29.24 -3.96 -5.04
CA THR A 90 30.29 -4.45 -5.93
C THR A 90 31.20 -3.32 -6.43
N GLN A 91 32.44 -3.65 -6.81
CA GLN A 91 33.36 -2.68 -7.44
C GLN A 91 32.78 -2.03 -8.71
N LEU A 92 31.92 -2.75 -9.43
CA LEU A 92 31.25 -2.24 -10.61
C LEU A 92 30.12 -1.26 -10.22
N GLY A 93 29.33 -1.60 -9.19
CA GLY A 93 28.27 -0.76 -8.64
C GLY A 93 28.79 0.57 -8.09
N GLN A 94 29.90 0.55 -7.35
CA GLN A 94 30.52 1.78 -6.84
C GLN A 94 31.02 2.70 -7.96
N LYS A 95 31.51 2.14 -9.07
CA LYS A 95 31.89 2.93 -10.25
C LYS A 95 30.67 3.53 -10.95
N ALA A 96 29.58 2.76 -11.08
CA ALA A 96 28.33 3.23 -11.65
C ALA A 96 27.69 4.34 -10.80
N MET A 97 27.69 4.20 -9.47
CA MET A 97 27.21 5.21 -8.52
C MET A 97 27.96 6.54 -8.67
N ARG A 98 29.29 6.50 -8.76
CA ARG A 98 30.09 7.72 -8.97
C ARG A 98 29.84 8.39 -10.32
N ALA A 99 29.60 7.60 -11.37
CA ALA A 99 29.22 8.12 -12.68
C ALA A 99 27.82 8.77 -12.65
N LEU A 100 26.89 8.16 -11.89
CA LEU A 100 25.54 8.69 -11.71
C LEU A 100 25.55 10.01 -10.92
N ASP A 101 26.32 10.09 -9.83
CA ASP A 101 26.48 11.32 -9.04
C ASP A 101 27.05 12.45 -9.89
N ALA A 102 28.03 12.16 -10.75
CA ALA A 102 28.61 13.15 -11.66
C ALA A 102 27.58 13.71 -12.66
N ILE A 103 26.66 12.86 -13.16
CA ILE A 103 25.58 13.27 -14.07
C ILE A 103 24.52 14.09 -13.32
N LEU A 104 24.16 13.68 -12.09
CA LEU A 104 23.21 14.39 -11.25
C LEU A 104 23.71 15.80 -10.90
N ASP A 105 24.99 15.94 -10.56
CA ASP A 105 25.62 17.23 -10.30
C ASP A 105 25.60 18.13 -11.56
N GLN A 106 25.74 17.52 -12.73
CA GLN A 106 25.65 18.23 -14.01
C GLN A 106 24.23 18.77 -14.25
N ILE A 107 23.21 17.93 -14.05
CA ILE A 107 21.79 18.34 -14.19
C ILE A 107 21.45 19.44 -13.18
N ASN A 108 21.92 19.32 -11.94
CA ASN A 108 21.63 20.28 -10.88
C ASN A 108 22.31 21.64 -11.11
N LYS A 109 23.44 21.66 -11.83
CA LYS A 109 24.06 22.90 -12.32
C LYS A 109 23.25 23.52 -13.45
N THR A 110 22.83 22.73 -14.44
CA THR A 110 22.02 23.21 -15.56
C THR A 110 20.63 23.71 -15.12
N ALA A 111 20.08 23.17 -14.04
CA ALA A 111 18.78 23.61 -13.49
C ALA A 111 18.85 24.91 -12.66
N LYS A 112 20.05 25.40 -12.35
CA LYS A 112 20.29 26.64 -11.58
C LYS A 112 20.73 27.82 -12.45
N GLU A 113 20.98 27.59 -13.75
CA GLU A 113 21.16 28.62 -14.78
C GLU A 113 19.81 28.96 -15.43
#